data_AF-A0A8H2HI40-F1
#
_entry.id   AF-A0A8H2HI40-F1
#
_cell.length_a   1.000
_cell.length_b   1.000
_cell.length_c   1.000
_cell.angle_alpha   90.00
_cell.angle_beta   90.00
_cell.angle_gamma   90.00
#
_symmetry.space_group_name_H-M   'P 1'
#
loop_
_entity.id
_entity.type
_entity.pdbx_description
1 polymer ?
#
loop_
_entity_poly.entity_id
_entity_poly.type
_entity_poly.pdbx_seq_one_letter_code
_entity_poly.pdbx_strand_id
1 'polypeptide(L)'
;MHSHLLRRSALPVLRRTVVPSRAYTTSRPTATATTTTTSPCILCSHQLQPSTTTTTSSSVLPRTRLPQRRTNTAWAATLNKASELVAEAAPSFTLNPAAIVATEMKMLTKNIQDLLSSGHPSLDKVAKYYIRSEGKHLRPLVVLLMARATYNCPKAEEAERRRDSISATINVPITSPNILQDHNPSYPDVDGSVRPIVDSQALASDVATQISPSQKRLAEITEMIHAASLLHDDVIDNAEARRGSPSGNLAFGNKMAILAGDFLLGRASVALARLRDAEVVELLATVIANLVEGEFMQLHNGTETISEKYSPAAFEYYIQKTYLKTASLISKSCRAAALLGGSTKEVADAAYLYGKNLGLSFQLVDDLLDYTITSGELGKPAQADLKLGLATAPVLFAWEQYEELGPMINRKFSEEGDVEKAWAMVQSSNGLERTRELAESFSRKAIEAISIFPDSEAREGLEQIARKGLTRKK
;
A
#
# COMPACT_ATOMS: atom_id res chain seq x y z
N MET A 1 -22.15 -18.97 60.92
CA MET A 1 -23.61 -18.82 61.13
C MET A 1 -24.02 -17.39 60.80
N HIS A 2 -25.15 -17.22 60.11
CA HIS A 2 -25.88 -15.97 59.76
C HIS A 2 -25.23 -15.10 58.66
N SER A 3 -25.82 -14.85 57.48
CA SER A 3 -27.17 -14.46 57.02
C SER A 3 -27.52 -12.97 57.18
N HIS A 4 -27.92 -12.39 56.03
CA HIS A 4 -28.62 -11.11 55.77
C HIS A 4 -27.80 -9.83 55.56
N LEU A 5 -27.83 -9.28 54.34
CA LEU A 5 -28.81 -8.23 53.97
C LEU A 5 -28.82 -7.94 52.46
N LEU A 6 -30.00 -8.10 51.86
CA LEU A 6 -30.40 -7.66 50.52
C LEU A 6 -30.92 -6.21 50.60
N ARG A 7 -30.60 -5.38 49.60
CA ARG A 7 -31.51 -4.30 49.16
C ARG A 7 -31.41 -4.10 47.64
N ARG A 8 -32.58 -4.20 47.01
CA ARG A 8 -32.88 -3.96 45.59
C ARG A 8 -33.11 -2.45 45.36
N SER A 9 -32.75 -1.98 44.17
CA SER A 9 -33.28 -0.75 43.57
C SER A 9 -33.62 -1.05 42.10
N ALA A 10 -34.87 -0.83 41.72
CA ALA A 10 -35.42 -1.09 40.39
C ALA A 10 -35.70 0.23 39.67
N LEU A 11 -35.45 0.31 38.35
CA LEU A 11 -36.08 1.27 37.43
C LEU A 11 -36.13 0.65 35.99
N PRO A 12 -37.06 1.11 35.12
CA PRO A 12 -37.86 0.20 34.29
C PRO A 12 -37.62 0.26 32.77
N VAL A 13 -38.18 -0.75 32.11
CA VAL A 13 -38.28 -1.02 30.67
C VAL A 13 -39.13 0.03 29.94
N LEU A 14 -38.65 0.54 28.79
CA LEU A 14 -39.43 1.34 27.84
C LEU A 14 -39.68 0.54 26.55
N ARG A 15 -40.96 0.29 26.24
CA ARG A 15 -41.47 -0.32 25.01
C ARG A 15 -41.82 0.74 23.97
N ARG A 16 -41.65 0.35 22.70
CA ARG A 16 -42.01 1.04 21.45
C ARG A 16 -43.48 1.46 21.38
N THR A 17 -43.73 2.59 20.73
CA THR A 17 -45.01 2.98 20.12
C THR A 17 -44.78 3.37 18.66
N VAL A 18 -45.69 2.89 17.78
CA VAL A 18 -45.76 3.12 16.33
C VAL A 18 -47.11 3.78 16.05
N VAL A 19 -47.15 4.88 15.28
CA VAL A 19 -48.35 5.41 14.58
C VAL A 19 -47.91 6.36 13.42
N PRO A 20 -48.74 6.73 12.41
CA PRO A 20 -48.58 6.28 11.03
C PRO A 20 -48.51 7.39 9.94
N SER A 21 -48.35 6.94 8.69
CA SER A 21 -48.26 7.69 7.43
C SER A 21 -49.48 8.57 7.07
N ARG A 22 -49.23 9.71 6.40
CA ARG A 22 -50.22 10.43 5.59
C ARG A 22 -49.57 11.03 4.33
N ALA A 23 -50.20 10.76 3.20
CA ALA A 23 -49.85 11.20 1.85
C ALA A 23 -50.10 12.70 1.63
N TYR A 24 -49.34 13.31 0.70
CA TYR A 24 -49.74 14.54 0.04
C TYR A 24 -49.61 14.43 -1.48
N THR A 25 -50.65 14.91 -2.13
CA THR A 25 -51.01 14.87 -3.54
C THR A 25 -50.29 15.92 -4.38
N THR A 26 -50.28 15.65 -5.68
CA THR A 26 -49.77 16.41 -6.82
C THR A 26 -50.38 17.82 -6.97
N SER A 27 -49.57 18.79 -7.40
CA SER A 27 -50.04 19.91 -8.22
C SER A 27 -48.92 20.43 -9.14
N ARG A 28 -49.31 20.71 -10.38
CA ARG A 28 -48.50 21.10 -11.54
C ARG A 28 -48.77 22.59 -11.79
N PRO A 29 -47.78 23.42 -12.14
CA PRO A 29 -48.08 24.66 -12.85
C PRO A 29 -47.70 24.55 -14.33
N THR A 30 -48.65 25.01 -15.13
CA THR A 30 -48.67 25.15 -16.57
C THR A 30 -47.68 26.20 -17.11
N ALA A 31 -47.24 25.96 -18.34
CA ALA A 31 -46.42 26.84 -19.16
C ALA A 31 -47.09 28.20 -19.44
N THR A 32 -46.28 29.24 -19.53
CA THR A 32 -46.56 30.44 -20.34
C THR A 32 -45.32 30.79 -21.15
N ALA A 33 -45.50 30.85 -22.46
CA ALA A 33 -44.51 31.28 -23.42
C ALA A 33 -44.37 32.81 -23.39
N THR A 34 -43.15 33.32 -23.49
CA THR A 34 -42.88 34.67 -23.99
C THR A 34 -41.63 34.64 -24.86
N THR A 35 -41.77 35.28 -26.00
CA THR A 35 -40.88 35.29 -27.17
C THR A 35 -39.81 36.39 -27.06
N THR A 36 -38.64 36.07 -27.63
CA THR A 36 -37.66 36.98 -28.29
C THR A 36 -37.01 38.13 -27.51
N THR A 37 -35.68 38.10 -27.39
CA THR A 37 -34.81 38.95 -28.23
C THR A 37 -33.32 38.54 -28.17
N THR A 38 -32.73 38.52 -29.36
CA THR A 38 -31.32 38.24 -29.71
C THR A 38 -30.42 39.45 -29.49
N SER A 39 -29.19 39.23 -29.02
CA SER A 39 -28.00 39.93 -29.54
C SER A 39 -26.71 39.11 -29.28
N PRO A 40 -25.79 39.03 -30.25
CA PRO A 40 -24.62 38.14 -30.21
C PRO A 40 -23.38 38.78 -29.57
N CYS A 41 -22.58 37.97 -28.90
CA CYS A 41 -21.31 38.38 -28.31
C CYS A 41 -20.25 38.59 -29.39
N ILE A 42 -19.72 39.81 -29.43
CA ILE A 42 -18.65 40.29 -30.31
C ILE A 42 -17.33 39.82 -29.71
N LEU A 43 -16.64 38.88 -30.39
CA LEU A 43 -15.18 38.64 -30.44
C LEU A 43 -14.90 37.16 -30.74
N CYS A 44 -15.35 36.71 -31.91
CA CYS A 44 -14.77 35.58 -32.63
C CYS A 44 -14.47 36.07 -34.05
N SER A 45 -13.21 36.43 -34.30
CA SER A 45 -12.68 36.67 -35.63
C SER A 45 -11.18 36.45 -35.57
N HIS A 46 -10.72 35.32 -36.13
CA HIS A 46 -9.63 35.30 -37.11
C HIS A 46 -9.50 33.89 -37.68
N GLN A 47 -10.12 33.71 -38.85
CA GLN A 47 -9.59 32.82 -39.88
C GLN A 47 -8.33 33.46 -40.46
N LEU A 48 -7.32 32.66 -40.79
CA LEU A 48 -6.47 32.88 -41.96
C LEU A 48 -5.97 31.53 -42.47
N GLN A 49 -6.08 31.38 -43.79
CA GLN A 49 -5.86 30.20 -44.62
C GLN A 49 -4.38 29.86 -44.88
N PRO A 50 -4.07 28.70 -45.51
CA PRO A 50 -2.73 28.19 -45.67
C PRO A 50 -2.01 28.78 -46.89
N SER A 51 -0.68 28.81 -46.87
CA SER A 51 0.15 29.14 -48.05
C SER A 51 1.34 28.21 -48.14
N THR A 52 1.36 27.45 -49.23
CA THR A 52 2.48 26.68 -49.75
C THR A 52 3.47 27.61 -50.45
N THR A 53 4.75 27.55 -50.09
CA THR A 53 5.84 27.90 -51.02
C THR A 53 7.11 27.13 -50.69
N THR A 54 7.53 26.34 -51.67
CA THR A 54 8.81 25.66 -51.85
C THR A 54 9.92 26.68 -52.03
N THR A 55 11.02 26.59 -51.28
CA THR A 55 12.33 27.05 -51.79
C THR A 55 13.47 26.27 -51.14
N THR A 56 14.20 25.61 -52.03
CA THR A 56 15.48 24.94 -51.84
C THR A 56 16.57 25.91 -51.37
N SER A 57 17.32 25.56 -50.33
CA SER A 57 18.75 25.89 -50.28
C SER A 57 19.52 24.84 -49.48
N SER A 58 20.48 24.26 -50.19
CA SER A 58 21.47 23.30 -49.74
C SER A 58 22.64 24.03 -49.09
N SER A 59 23.01 23.65 -47.87
CA SER A 59 24.35 23.93 -47.34
C SER A 59 24.89 22.70 -46.61
N VAL A 60 25.84 22.07 -47.30
CA VAL A 60 26.69 20.96 -46.86
C VAL A 60 27.71 21.48 -45.86
N LEU A 61 27.76 20.91 -44.65
CA LEU A 61 28.91 20.99 -43.73
C LEU A 61 29.03 19.69 -42.90
N PRO A 62 30.22 19.38 -42.36
CA PRO A 62 30.84 18.08 -42.52
C PRO A 62 30.52 17.05 -41.43
N ARG A 63 30.60 15.80 -41.87
CA ARG A 63 30.36 14.55 -41.16
C ARG A 63 31.41 14.33 -40.06
N THR A 64 31.15 14.77 -38.83
CA THR A 64 31.88 14.29 -37.65
C THR A 64 31.29 12.96 -37.21
N ARG A 65 32.12 11.90 -37.24
CA ARG A 65 31.75 10.56 -36.75
C ARG A 65 31.55 10.63 -35.24
N LEU A 66 30.32 10.57 -34.78
CA LEU A 66 30.00 10.21 -33.40
C LEU A 66 30.35 8.73 -33.18
N PRO A 67 31.08 8.36 -32.12
CA PRO A 67 31.34 6.96 -31.82
C PRO A 67 30.02 6.27 -31.47
N GLN A 68 29.69 5.21 -32.22
CA GLN A 68 28.61 4.28 -31.90
C GLN A 68 28.81 3.74 -30.49
N ARG A 69 28.03 4.25 -29.54
CA ARG A 69 27.94 3.67 -28.20
C ARG A 69 27.10 2.41 -28.28
N ARG A 70 27.75 1.29 -28.64
CA ARG A 70 27.30 -0.05 -28.26
C ARG A 70 27.24 -0.09 -26.74
N THR A 71 26.06 -0.09 -26.14
CA THR A 71 25.90 -0.58 -24.77
C THR A 71 25.29 -1.96 -24.85
N ASN A 72 26.17 -2.94 -25.01
CA ASN A 72 25.91 -4.30 -24.60
C ASN A 72 25.42 -4.28 -23.15
N THR A 73 24.42 -5.11 -22.90
CA THR A 73 23.74 -5.38 -21.64
C THR A 73 24.72 -5.79 -20.54
N ALA A 74 25.19 -4.81 -19.76
CA ALA A 74 26.05 -5.00 -18.58
C ALA A 74 25.22 -5.38 -17.33
N TRP A 75 24.36 -6.38 -17.44
CA TRP A 75 23.67 -7.01 -16.30
C TRP A 75 23.84 -8.53 -16.27
N ALA A 76 24.14 -9.15 -17.41
CA ALA A 76 24.50 -10.57 -17.47
C ALA A 76 25.95 -10.85 -17.01
N ALA A 77 26.85 -9.87 -17.07
CA ALA A 77 28.27 -10.04 -16.72
C ALA A 77 28.60 -9.71 -15.24
N THR A 78 27.68 -9.08 -14.52
CA THR A 78 27.86 -8.67 -13.12
C THR A 78 27.35 -9.73 -12.13
N LEU A 79 26.52 -10.67 -12.60
CA LEU A 79 25.99 -11.77 -11.78
C LEU A 79 26.98 -12.95 -11.65
N ASN A 80 27.92 -13.11 -12.58
CA ASN A 80 28.94 -14.18 -12.51
C ASN A 80 30.17 -13.81 -11.68
N LYS A 81 30.34 -12.53 -11.30
CA LYS A 81 31.50 -12.07 -10.51
C LYS A 81 31.19 -11.84 -9.04
N ALA A 82 29.91 -11.86 -8.67
CA ALA A 82 29.45 -11.84 -7.29
C ALA A 82 29.41 -13.24 -6.64
N SER A 83 29.52 -14.31 -7.44
CA SER A 83 29.58 -15.70 -6.97
C SER A 83 31.00 -16.20 -6.64
N GLU A 84 32.06 -15.46 -7.02
CA GLU A 84 33.46 -15.88 -6.83
C GLU A 84 34.15 -15.25 -5.60
N LEU A 85 33.49 -14.36 -4.84
CA LEU A 85 34.07 -13.69 -3.67
C LEU A 85 33.43 -14.05 -2.32
N VAL A 86 32.59 -15.08 -2.28
CA VAL A 86 32.10 -15.67 -1.01
C VAL A 86 32.29 -17.17 -1.07
N ALA A 87 33.53 -17.60 -0.90
CA ALA A 87 33.88 -18.99 -0.66
C ALA A 87 34.48 -19.09 0.74
N GLU A 88 33.62 -19.30 1.74
CA GLU A 88 33.93 -20.16 2.90
C GLU A 88 32.64 -20.50 3.69
N ALA A 89 32.31 -21.80 3.61
CA ALA A 89 31.48 -22.61 4.52
C ALA A 89 30.00 -22.24 4.80
N ALA A 90 29.08 -22.71 3.95
CA ALA A 90 27.91 -23.52 4.33
C ALA A 90 27.16 -24.02 3.07
N PRO A 91 26.71 -25.29 2.98
CA PRO A 91 25.88 -25.76 1.89
C PRO A 91 24.41 -25.47 2.22
N SER A 92 23.82 -24.43 1.64
CA SER A 92 22.37 -24.36 1.51
C SER A 92 21.99 -23.84 0.14
N PHE A 93 21.18 -24.62 -0.58
CA PHE A 93 20.44 -24.14 -1.73
C PHE A 93 19.57 -22.98 -1.24
N THR A 94 20.01 -21.74 -1.41
CA THR A 94 19.20 -20.58 -1.02
C THR A 94 18.03 -20.45 -1.97
N LEU A 95 16.91 -21.09 -1.63
CA LEU A 95 15.67 -21.04 -2.37
C LEU A 95 15.19 -19.58 -2.44
N ASN A 96 15.06 -19.00 -3.63
CA ASN A 96 14.63 -17.62 -3.78
C ASN A 96 13.10 -17.54 -3.52
N PRO A 97 12.61 -16.83 -2.48
CA PRO A 97 11.19 -16.79 -2.17
C PRO A 97 10.31 -16.29 -3.34
N ALA A 98 10.83 -15.37 -4.16
CA ALA A 98 10.13 -14.89 -5.34
C ALA A 98 10.01 -15.95 -6.45
N ALA A 99 10.93 -16.91 -6.51
CA ALA A 99 10.90 -18.00 -7.48
C ALA A 99 9.73 -18.97 -7.21
N ILE A 100 9.36 -19.16 -5.94
CA ILE A 100 8.24 -20.02 -5.53
C ILE A 100 6.95 -19.57 -6.22
N VAL A 101 6.67 -18.27 -6.23
CA VAL A 101 5.43 -17.67 -6.77
C VAL A 101 5.69 -16.85 -8.04
N ALA A 102 6.73 -17.22 -8.80
CA ALA A 102 7.17 -16.44 -9.97
C ALA A 102 6.08 -16.28 -11.03
N THR A 103 5.26 -17.32 -11.24
CA THR A 103 4.15 -17.29 -12.21
C THR A 103 3.13 -16.24 -11.85
N GLU A 104 2.69 -16.21 -10.58
CA GLU A 104 1.75 -15.22 -10.05
C GLU A 104 2.35 -13.82 -10.09
N MET A 105 3.59 -13.66 -9.63
CA MET A 105 4.28 -12.36 -9.61
C MET A 105 4.47 -11.78 -11.00
N LYS A 106 4.74 -12.61 -12.02
CA LYS A 106 4.88 -12.17 -13.42
C LYS A 106 3.58 -11.59 -13.98
N MET A 107 2.43 -12.08 -13.53
CA MET A 107 1.12 -11.63 -14.01
C MET A 107 0.56 -10.46 -13.17
N LEU A 108 1.03 -10.28 -11.94
CA LEU A 108 0.54 -9.30 -10.98
C LEU A 108 0.43 -7.88 -11.57
N THR A 109 1.53 -7.36 -12.13
CA THR A 109 1.57 -5.99 -12.67
C THR A 109 0.57 -5.81 -13.80
N LYS A 110 0.44 -6.81 -14.69
CA LYS A 110 -0.52 -6.77 -15.79
C LYS A 110 -1.96 -6.76 -15.25
N ASN A 111 -2.28 -7.66 -14.32
CA ASN A 111 -3.62 -7.76 -13.74
C ASN A 111 -4.02 -6.47 -13.02
N ILE A 112 -3.11 -5.85 -12.26
CA ILE A 112 -3.38 -4.54 -11.62
C ILE A 112 -3.60 -3.46 -12.69
N GLN A 113 -2.83 -3.43 -13.77
CA GLN A 113 -3.03 -2.47 -14.85
C GLN A 113 -4.40 -2.65 -15.54
N ASP A 114 -4.84 -3.89 -15.73
CA ASP A 114 -6.16 -4.19 -16.28
C ASP A 114 -7.25 -3.65 -15.34
N LEU A 115 -7.12 -3.89 -14.02
CA LEU A 115 -8.04 -3.37 -13.00
C LEU A 115 -8.07 -1.84 -12.92
N LEU A 116 -6.97 -1.16 -13.23
CA LEU A 116 -6.85 0.31 -13.17
C LEU A 116 -7.19 1.02 -14.49
N SER A 117 -7.67 0.29 -15.50
CA SER A 117 -8.00 0.90 -16.78
C SER A 117 -9.15 1.90 -16.66
N SER A 118 -8.96 3.09 -17.22
CA SER A 118 -9.94 4.17 -17.22
C SER A 118 -10.21 4.65 -18.64
N GLY A 119 -11.44 5.06 -18.93
CA GLY A 119 -11.78 5.76 -20.17
C GLY A 119 -11.07 7.11 -20.30
N HIS A 120 -10.72 7.75 -19.18
CA HIS A 120 -10.05 9.05 -19.19
C HIS A 120 -8.51 8.90 -19.28
N PRO A 121 -7.85 9.35 -20.37
CA PRO A 121 -6.42 9.09 -20.59
C PRO A 121 -5.49 9.61 -19.50
N SER A 122 -5.76 10.79 -18.94
CA SER A 122 -4.94 11.35 -17.85
C SER A 122 -5.04 10.52 -16.58
N LEU A 123 -6.25 10.13 -16.18
CA LEU A 123 -6.47 9.31 -14.99
C LEU A 123 -5.81 7.93 -15.16
N ASP A 124 -5.95 7.31 -16.33
CA ASP A 124 -5.28 6.03 -16.66
C ASP A 124 -3.75 6.13 -16.49
N LYS A 125 -3.15 7.21 -16.98
CA LYS A 125 -1.71 7.45 -16.88
C LYS A 125 -1.24 7.59 -15.43
N VAL A 126 -1.94 8.40 -14.62
CA VAL A 126 -1.55 8.66 -13.22
C VAL A 126 -1.80 7.43 -12.35
N ALA A 127 -2.95 6.76 -12.50
CA ALA A 127 -3.29 5.56 -11.74
C ALA A 127 -2.27 4.43 -11.91
N LYS A 128 -1.71 4.27 -13.13
CA LYS A 128 -0.74 3.23 -13.44
C LYS A 128 0.71 3.63 -13.14
N TYR A 129 0.96 4.85 -12.65
CA TYR A 129 2.31 5.40 -12.51
C TYR A 129 3.21 4.54 -11.61
N TYR A 130 2.78 4.30 -10.37
CA TYR A 130 3.56 3.48 -9.42
C TYR A 130 3.47 1.97 -9.62
N ILE A 131 2.52 1.51 -10.43
CA ILE A 131 2.41 0.10 -10.81
C ILE A 131 3.40 -0.24 -11.91
N ARG A 132 3.75 0.72 -12.78
CA ARG A 132 4.74 0.54 -13.86
C ARG A 132 6.19 0.55 -13.37
N SER A 133 6.47 1.28 -12.29
CA SER A 133 7.82 1.36 -11.73
C SER A 133 8.19 0.06 -11.02
N GLU A 134 9.37 -0.49 -11.35
CA GLU A 134 9.91 -1.71 -10.74
C GLU A 134 10.03 -1.55 -9.22
N GLY A 135 9.07 -2.11 -8.48
CA GLY A 135 9.10 -2.24 -7.03
C GLY A 135 9.52 -3.65 -6.62
N LYS A 136 9.97 -3.81 -5.37
CA LYS A 136 10.27 -5.14 -4.81
C LYS A 136 9.01 -6.00 -4.58
N HIS A 137 7.82 -5.41 -4.72
CA HIS A 137 6.50 -6.04 -4.56
C HIS A 137 6.41 -7.02 -3.38
N LEU A 138 7.02 -6.63 -2.24
CA LEU A 138 7.11 -7.46 -1.05
C LEU A 138 5.73 -7.86 -0.51
N ARG A 139 4.76 -6.94 -0.50
CA ARG A 139 3.43 -7.18 0.06
C ARG A 139 2.67 -8.25 -0.75
N PRO A 140 2.55 -8.15 -2.09
CA PRO A 140 2.04 -9.24 -2.92
C PRO A 140 2.78 -10.55 -2.76
N LEU A 141 4.11 -10.52 -2.73
CA LEU A 141 4.94 -11.72 -2.54
C LEU A 141 4.58 -12.44 -1.24
N VAL A 142 4.50 -11.71 -0.12
CA VAL A 142 4.12 -12.27 1.18
C VAL A 142 2.70 -12.84 1.15
N VAL A 143 1.74 -12.16 0.53
CA VAL A 143 0.35 -12.66 0.39
C VAL A 143 0.29 -13.96 -0.40
N LEU A 144 1.02 -14.05 -1.51
CA LEU A 144 1.03 -15.24 -2.37
C LEU A 144 1.76 -16.42 -1.71
N LEU A 145 2.87 -16.16 -1.02
CA LEU A 145 3.56 -17.18 -0.23
C LEU A 145 2.68 -17.66 0.94
N MET A 146 1.98 -16.77 1.62
CA MET A 146 1.04 -17.12 2.69
C MET A 146 -0.11 -17.99 2.16
N ALA A 147 -0.65 -17.65 0.99
CA ALA A 147 -1.69 -18.44 0.34
C ALA A 147 -1.22 -19.89 0.07
N ARG A 148 -0.01 -20.06 -0.46
CA ARG A 148 0.56 -21.38 -0.75
C ARG A 148 0.99 -22.14 0.52
N ALA A 149 1.60 -21.44 1.49
CA ALA A 149 2.02 -22.03 2.76
C ALA A 149 0.83 -22.58 3.57
N THR A 150 -0.33 -21.93 3.45
CA THR A 150 -1.55 -22.36 4.14
C THR A 150 -2.40 -23.34 3.32
N TYR A 151 -1.97 -23.76 2.13
CA TYR A 151 -2.75 -24.63 1.25
C TYR A 151 -3.10 -25.96 1.92
N ASN A 152 -2.11 -26.63 2.54
CA ASN A 152 -2.28 -27.92 3.23
C ASN A 152 -2.62 -27.79 4.73
N CYS A 153 -2.82 -26.58 5.24
CA CYS A 153 -3.24 -26.39 6.63
C CYS A 153 -4.68 -26.91 6.87
N PRO A 154 -5.04 -27.22 8.12
CA PRO A 154 -6.41 -27.58 8.49
C PRO A 154 -7.44 -26.58 7.94
N LYS A 155 -8.53 -27.10 7.38
CA LYS A 155 -9.61 -26.30 6.77
C LYS A 155 -10.85 -26.27 7.65
N ALA A 156 -11.57 -25.16 7.63
CA ALA A 156 -12.86 -25.06 8.31
C ALA A 156 -13.95 -25.80 7.51
N GLU A 157 -14.80 -26.58 8.18
CA GLU A 157 -15.82 -27.44 7.56
C GLU A 157 -16.77 -26.70 6.60
N GLU A 158 -17.09 -25.43 6.88
CA GLU A 158 -17.98 -24.62 6.05
C GLU A 158 -17.29 -23.92 4.87
N ALA A 159 -15.95 -23.96 4.80
CA ALA A 159 -15.17 -23.19 3.84
C ALA A 159 -14.90 -23.94 2.53
N GLU A 160 -14.90 -25.27 2.54
CA GLU A 160 -14.65 -26.08 1.34
C GLU A 160 -15.74 -25.85 0.27
N ARG A 161 -17.02 -25.83 0.67
CA ARG A 161 -18.14 -25.60 -0.28
C ARG A 161 -18.18 -24.20 -0.90
N ARG A 162 -17.62 -23.19 -0.22
CA ARG A 162 -17.60 -21.78 -0.71
C ARG A 162 -16.50 -21.53 -1.73
N ARG A 163 -15.40 -22.29 -1.69
CA ARG A 163 -14.16 -22.03 -2.44
C ARG A 163 -14.35 -22.18 -3.96
N ASP A 164 -15.07 -23.21 -4.39
CA ASP A 164 -15.23 -23.54 -5.81
C ASP A 164 -16.14 -22.54 -6.56
N SER A 165 -17.19 -22.04 -5.88
CA SER A 165 -18.18 -21.12 -6.48
C SER A 165 -17.64 -19.70 -6.73
N ILE A 166 -16.79 -19.21 -5.82
CA ILE A 166 -16.22 -17.85 -5.91
C ILE A 166 -15.13 -17.78 -6.99
N SER A 167 -14.32 -18.84 -7.12
CA SER A 167 -13.23 -18.96 -8.11
C SER A 167 -13.70 -18.65 -9.54
N ALA A 168 -14.86 -19.18 -9.94
CA ALA A 168 -15.42 -19.01 -11.28
C ALA A 168 -16.02 -17.61 -11.53
N THR A 169 -16.36 -16.86 -10.47
CA THR A 169 -17.16 -15.63 -10.56
C THR A 169 -16.43 -14.38 -10.07
N ILE A 170 -15.15 -14.46 -9.71
CA ILE A 170 -14.40 -13.35 -9.10
C ILE A 170 -14.30 -12.10 -9.99
N ASN A 171 -14.29 -12.28 -11.31
CA ASN A 171 -14.30 -11.18 -12.27
C ASN A 171 -15.71 -10.80 -12.74
N VAL A 172 -16.73 -11.51 -12.25
CA VAL A 172 -18.13 -11.22 -12.55
C VAL A 172 -18.67 -10.23 -11.52
N PRO A 173 -19.20 -9.08 -11.96
CA PRO A 173 -19.89 -8.14 -11.08
C PRO A 173 -20.97 -8.80 -10.22
N ILE A 174 -21.14 -8.32 -8.98
CA ILE A 174 -22.20 -8.79 -8.08
C ILE A 174 -23.59 -8.42 -8.61
N THR A 175 -23.70 -7.23 -9.19
CA THR A 175 -24.92 -6.73 -9.86
C THR A 175 -24.69 -6.59 -11.36
N SER A 176 -25.75 -6.38 -12.13
CA SER A 176 -25.67 -6.20 -13.58
C SER A 176 -24.70 -5.06 -13.94
N PRO A 177 -23.82 -5.23 -14.95
CA PRO A 177 -22.97 -4.16 -15.46
C PRO A 177 -23.76 -2.88 -15.80
N ASN A 178 -25.00 -3.00 -16.26
CA ASN A 178 -25.86 -1.85 -16.59
C ASN A 178 -26.20 -0.96 -15.38
N ILE A 179 -26.17 -1.52 -14.16
CA ILE A 179 -26.38 -0.74 -12.92
C ILE A 179 -25.07 -0.08 -12.47
N LEU A 180 -23.92 -0.67 -12.81
CA LEU A 180 -22.60 -0.15 -12.44
C LEU A 180 -22.04 0.86 -13.45
N GLN A 181 -22.54 0.81 -14.68
CA GLN A 181 -22.13 1.64 -15.80
C GLN A 181 -23.27 2.56 -16.24
N ASP A 182 -24.19 2.91 -15.34
CA ASP A 182 -25.28 3.81 -15.67
C ASP A 182 -24.72 5.21 -15.99
N HIS A 183 -25.04 5.70 -17.18
CA HIS A 183 -24.59 7.02 -17.61
C HIS A 183 -25.51 8.10 -17.06
N ASN A 184 -24.94 9.26 -16.73
CA ASN A 184 -25.73 10.44 -16.37
C ASN A 184 -26.65 10.80 -17.56
N PRO A 185 -27.98 10.68 -17.45
CA PRO A 185 -28.90 10.87 -18.58
C PRO A 185 -28.89 12.30 -19.15
N SER A 186 -28.35 13.27 -18.38
CA SER A 186 -28.29 14.68 -18.76
C SER A 186 -27.00 15.05 -19.50
N TYR A 187 -26.05 14.11 -19.65
CA TYR A 187 -24.81 14.32 -20.38
C TYR A 187 -24.89 13.51 -21.69
N PRO A 188 -25.16 14.14 -22.85
CA PRO A 188 -25.11 13.43 -24.12
C PRO A 188 -23.68 12.90 -24.31
N ASP A 189 -23.53 11.70 -24.90
CA ASP A 189 -22.23 11.10 -25.20
C ASP A 189 -21.42 12.00 -26.14
N VAL A 190 -20.71 12.98 -25.57
CA VAL A 190 -19.80 13.83 -26.31
C VAL A 190 -18.49 13.08 -26.39
N ASP A 191 -18.32 12.43 -27.54
CA ASP A 191 -17.11 11.71 -27.96
C ASP A 191 -16.87 10.42 -27.17
N GLY A 192 -16.73 9.29 -27.87
CA GLY A 192 -16.60 7.93 -27.30
C GLY A 192 -15.33 7.66 -26.46
N SER A 193 -14.84 8.68 -25.75
CA SER A 193 -13.70 8.67 -24.83
C SER A 193 -14.00 7.95 -23.52
N VAL A 194 -15.24 7.98 -23.02
CA VAL A 194 -15.61 7.28 -21.78
C VAL A 194 -15.96 5.83 -22.11
N ARG A 195 -14.93 4.99 -22.27
CA ARG A 195 -15.13 3.55 -22.44
C ARG A 195 -15.69 2.95 -21.14
N PRO A 196 -16.71 2.07 -21.21
CA PRO A 196 -17.20 1.36 -20.04
C PRO A 196 -16.07 0.56 -19.40
N ILE A 197 -16.02 0.55 -18.07
CA ILE A 197 -15.00 -0.20 -17.33
C ILE A 197 -15.30 -1.69 -17.47
N VAL A 198 -14.62 -2.34 -18.42
CA VAL A 198 -14.69 -3.78 -18.66
C VAL A 198 -13.61 -4.48 -17.84
N ASP A 199 -14.01 -5.16 -16.76
CA ASP A 199 -13.18 -6.17 -16.11
C ASP A 199 -13.17 -7.44 -16.96
N SER A 200 -12.52 -7.40 -18.12
CA SER A 200 -12.41 -8.57 -18.99
C SER A 200 -11.20 -9.42 -18.61
N GLN A 201 -11.45 -10.50 -17.88
CA GLN A 201 -11.11 -11.89 -18.23
C GLN A 201 -11.20 -12.76 -16.98
N ALA A 202 -11.89 -13.90 -17.07
CA ALA A 202 -11.87 -14.92 -16.03
C ALA A 202 -10.44 -15.48 -15.89
N LEU A 203 -9.85 -15.39 -14.69
CA LEU A 203 -8.68 -16.21 -14.39
C LEU A 203 -9.17 -17.65 -14.32
N ALA A 204 -8.73 -18.49 -15.26
CA ALA A 204 -8.89 -19.93 -15.12
C ALA A 204 -8.24 -20.36 -13.78
N SER A 205 -8.97 -21.11 -12.97
CA SER A 205 -8.42 -21.73 -11.77
C SER A 205 -7.39 -22.76 -12.21
N ASP A 206 -6.13 -22.38 -12.25
CA ASP A 206 -5.06 -23.33 -12.51
C ASP A 206 -4.79 -24.10 -11.22
N VAL A 207 -5.37 -25.31 -11.15
CA VAL A 207 -5.25 -26.26 -10.04
C VAL A 207 -3.78 -26.55 -9.72
N ALA A 208 -2.88 -26.34 -10.69
CA ALA A 208 -1.43 -26.51 -10.51
C ALA A 208 -0.80 -25.53 -9.49
N THR A 209 -1.43 -24.39 -9.20
CA THR A 209 -0.75 -23.32 -8.46
C THR A 209 -0.91 -23.35 -6.94
N GLN A 210 -1.79 -24.19 -6.37
CA GLN A 210 -2.08 -24.20 -4.92
C GLN A 210 -2.47 -22.82 -4.33
N ILE A 211 -2.82 -21.86 -5.19
CA ILE A 211 -3.21 -20.49 -4.86
C ILE A 211 -4.50 -20.20 -5.62
N SER A 212 -5.57 -19.87 -4.91
CA SER A 212 -6.87 -19.58 -5.53
C SER A 212 -6.86 -18.25 -6.28
N PRO A 213 -7.73 -18.06 -7.28
CA PRO A 213 -7.99 -16.75 -7.91
C PRO A 213 -8.31 -15.65 -6.89
N SER A 214 -9.03 -15.95 -5.81
CA SER A 214 -9.31 -14.98 -4.74
C SER A 214 -8.08 -14.55 -3.97
N GLN A 215 -7.16 -15.47 -3.70
CA GLN A 215 -5.87 -15.16 -3.07
C GLN A 215 -4.96 -14.34 -4.01
N LYS A 216 -4.99 -14.62 -5.33
CA LYS A 216 -4.26 -13.79 -6.33
C LYS A 216 -4.84 -12.37 -6.41
N ARG A 217 -6.17 -12.24 -6.47
CA ARG A 217 -6.87 -10.95 -6.45
C ARG A 217 -6.63 -10.17 -5.16
N LEU A 218 -6.52 -10.86 -4.02
CA LEU A 218 -6.13 -10.22 -2.76
C LEU A 218 -4.73 -9.58 -2.86
N ALA A 219 -3.73 -10.28 -3.43
CA ALA A 219 -2.40 -9.71 -3.62
C ALA A 219 -2.42 -8.44 -4.51
N GLU A 220 -3.26 -8.43 -5.54
CA GLU A 220 -3.49 -7.26 -6.41
C GLU A 220 -4.11 -6.09 -5.62
N ILE A 221 -5.16 -6.36 -4.83
CA ILE A 221 -5.83 -5.38 -3.96
C ILE A 221 -4.84 -4.78 -2.95
N THR A 222 -4.02 -5.62 -2.30
CA THR A 222 -3.01 -5.19 -1.33
C THR A 222 -2.02 -4.19 -1.95
N GLU A 223 -1.56 -4.44 -3.18
CA GLU A 223 -0.64 -3.50 -3.86
C GLU A 223 -1.36 -2.24 -4.35
N MET A 224 -2.62 -2.32 -4.76
CA MET A 224 -3.42 -1.14 -5.13
C MET A 224 -3.62 -0.21 -3.92
N ILE A 225 -3.95 -0.75 -2.75
CA ILE A 225 -4.08 0.03 -1.51
C ILE A 225 -2.73 0.68 -1.15
N HIS A 226 -1.62 -0.07 -1.27
CA HIS A 226 -0.29 0.48 -1.03
C HIS A 226 0.08 1.59 -2.03
N ALA A 227 -0.19 1.40 -3.32
CA ALA A 227 0.10 2.40 -4.34
C ALA A 227 -0.74 3.67 -4.17
N ALA A 228 -2.00 3.54 -3.73
CA ALA A 228 -2.83 4.68 -3.36
C ALA A 228 -2.23 5.46 -2.20
N SER A 229 -1.81 4.78 -1.12
CA SER A 229 -1.20 5.45 0.02
C SER A 229 0.06 6.22 -0.38
N LEU A 230 0.91 5.66 -1.26
CA LEU A 230 2.10 6.38 -1.75
C LEU A 230 1.76 7.68 -2.51
N LEU A 231 0.71 7.66 -3.35
CA LEU A 231 0.27 8.85 -4.07
C LEU A 231 -0.22 9.96 -3.14
N HIS A 232 -0.91 9.59 -2.06
CA HIS A 232 -1.37 10.52 -1.03
C HIS A 232 -0.21 11.03 -0.17
N ASP A 233 0.66 10.13 0.31
CA ASP A 233 1.85 10.46 1.11
C ASP A 233 2.75 11.46 0.38
N ASP A 234 2.99 11.29 -0.93
CA ASP A 234 3.82 12.22 -1.71
C ASP A 234 3.30 13.66 -1.72
N VAL A 235 1.98 13.83 -1.65
CA VAL A 235 1.35 15.16 -1.57
C VAL A 235 1.48 15.74 -0.16
N ILE A 236 1.29 14.91 0.87
CA ILE A 236 1.39 15.31 2.29
C ILE A 236 2.83 15.72 2.62
N ASP A 237 3.80 14.91 2.20
CA ASP A 237 5.23 15.07 2.49
C ASP A 237 5.94 16.04 1.53
N ASN A 238 5.25 16.57 0.50
CA ASN A 238 5.85 17.33 -0.60
C ASN A 238 7.07 16.63 -1.23
N ALA A 239 6.98 15.31 -1.42
CA ALA A 239 8.09 14.52 -1.92
C ALA A 239 8.51 14.98 -3.32
N GLU A 240 9.81 14.96 -3.62
CA GLU A 240 10.35 15.26 -4.96
C GLU A 240 10.52 13.99 -5.82
N ALA A 241 10.82 12.86 -5.18
CA ALA A 241 11.12 11.60 -5.87
C ALA A 241 10.58 10.37 -5.13
N ARG A 242 10.18 9.37 -5.92
CA ARG A 242 9.67 8.06 -5.46
C ARG A 242 10.20 6.96 -6.39
N ARG A 243 10.79 5.90 -5.82
CA ARG A 243 11.36 4.76 -6.56
C ARG A 243 12.33 5.19 -7.69
N GLY A 244 13.16 6.20 -7.44
CA GLY A 244 14.13 6.73 -8.42
C GLY A 244 13.53 7.54 -9.57
N SER A 245 12.23 7.83 -9.55
CA SER A 245 11.52 8.68 -10.51
C SER A 245 10.91 9.90 -9.79
N PRO A 246 10.48 10.96 -10.50
CA PRO A 246 9.72 12.05 -9.90
C PRO A 246 8.51 11.51 -9.13
N SER A 247 8.21 12.09 -7.98
CA SER A 247 7.00 11.79 -7.21
C SER A 247 5.72 12.12 -8.00
N GLY A 248 4.60 11.52 -7.62
CA GLY A 248 3.32 11.66 -8.33
C GLY A 248 2.80 13.10 -8.33
N ASN A 249 2.97 13.80 -7.20
CA ASN A 249 2.64 15.22 -7.07
C ASN A 249 3.51 16.11 -7.97
N LEU A 250 4.81 15.81 -8.11
CA LEU A 250 5.70 16.56 -8.99
C LEU A 250 5.41 16.27 -10.47
N ALA A 251 5.12 15.01 -10.81
CA ALA A 251 4.88 14.58 -12.19
C ALA A 251 3.52 15.04 -12.75
N PHE A 252 2.50 15.15 -11.89
CA PHE A 252 1.11 15.36 -12.34
C PHE A 252 0.36 16.46 -11.58
N GLY A 253 0.95 17.04 -10.54
CA GLY A 253 0.32 18.00 -9.64
C GLY A 253 -0.49 17.34 -8.51
N ASN A 254 -0.61 18.04 -7.38
CA ASN A 254 -1.25 17.54 -6.16
C ASN A 254 -2.68 17.02 -6.41
N LYS A 255 -3.49 17.77 -7.18
CA LYS A 255 -4.88 17.39 -7.47
C LYS A 255 -4.99 16.04 -8.18
N MET A 256 -4.13 15.81 -9.19
CA MET A 256 -4.16 14.56 -9.95
C MET A 256 -3.64 13.39 -9.12
N ALA A 257 -2.63 13.60 -8.28
CA ALA A 257 -2.12 12.58 -7.38
C ALA A 257 -3.19 12.13 -6.36
N ILE A 258 -3.90 13.09 -5.74
CA ILE A 258 -5.01 12.81 -4.81
C ILE A 258 -6.11 12.00 -5.51
N LEU A 259 -6.61 12.49 -6.65
CA LEU A 259 -7.70 11.84 -7.39
C LEU A 259 -7.31 10.45 -7.91
N ALA A 260 -6.05 10.24 -8.28
CA ALA A 260 -5.57 8.92 -8.67
C ALA A 260 -5.52 7.96 -7.47
N GLY A 261 -5.07 8.43 -6.30
CA GLY A 261 -5.14 7.64 -5.06
C GLY A 261 -6.58 7.24 -4.72
N ASP A 262 -7.53 8.17 -4.80
CA ASP A 262 -8.96 7.91 -4.57
C ASP A 262 -9.52 6.89 -5.57
N PHE A 263 -9.14 7.02 -6.84
CA PHE A 263 -9.52 6.08 -7.89
C PHE A 263 -8.97 4.67 -7.63
N LEU A 264 -7.71 4.54 -7.22
CA LEU A 264 -7.11 3.25 -6.84
C LEU A 264 -7.87 2.60 -5.69
N LEU A 265 -8.21 3.37 -4.64
CA LEU A 265 -8.99 2.87 -3.50
C LEU A 265 -10.40 2.44 -3.94
N GLY A 266 -11.08 3.23 -4.79
CA GLY A 266 -12.40 2.85 -5.33
C GLY A 266 -12.36 1.54 -6.12
N ARG A 267 -11.35 1.36 -6.98
CA ARG A 267 -11.15 0.11 -7.74
C ARG A 267 -10.80 -1.06 -6.83
N ALA A 268 -9.98 -0.84 -5.80
CA ALA A 268 -9.65 -1.84 -4.79
C ALA A 268 -10.90 -2.27 -4.01
N SER A 269 -11.80 -1.34 -3.64
CA SER A 269 -13.07 -1.65 -2.96
C SER A 269 -14.01 -2.51 -3.81
N VAL A 270 -14.13 -2.22 -5.11
CA VAL A 270 -14.93 -3.06 -6.03
C VAL A 270 -14.34 -4.46 -6.15
N ALA A 271 -13.02 -4.56 -6.32
CA ALA A 271 -12.32 -5.84 -6.37
C ALA A 271 -12.46 -6.64 -5.07
N LEU A 272 -12.39 -5.97 -3.92
CA LEU A 272 -12.54 -6.54 -2.59
C LEU A 272 -13.96 -7.08 -2.36
N ALA A 273 -15.00 -6.33 -2.73
CA ALA A 273 -16.38 -6.80 -2.65
C ALA A 273 -16.61 -8.09 -3.46
N ARG A 274 -15.95 -8.24 -4.61
CA ARG A 274 -16.04 -9.44 -5.45
C ARG A 274 -15.31 -10.66 -4.89
N LEU A 275 -14.51 -10.51 -3.83
CA LEU A 275 -14.00 -11.67 -3.09
C LEU A 275 -15.12 -12.41 -2.35
N ARG A 276 -16.26 -11.77 -2.10
CA ARG A 276 -17.47 -12.34 -1.47
C ARG A 276 -17.22 -12.99 -0.11
N ASP A 277 -16.28 -12.42 0.64
CA ASP A 277 -15.99 -12.80 2.01
C ASP A 277 -16.05 -11.54 2.88
N ALA A 278 -17.07 -11.46 3.73
CA ALA A 278 -17.36 -10.26 4.53
C ALA A 278 -16.24 -9.96 5.54
N GLU A 279 -15.62 -10.99 6.10
CA GLU A 279 -14.53 -10.83 7.07
C GLU A 279 -13.27 -10.29 6.38
N VAL A 280 -12.97 -10.78 5.17
CA VAL A 280 -11.89 -10.23 4.34
C VAL A 280 -12.18 -8.79 3.93
N VAL A 281 -13.41 -8.47 3.53
CA VAL A 281 -13.81 -7.09 3.20
C VAL A 281 -13.60 -6.16 4.40
N GLU A 282 -14.05 -6.56 5.58
CA GLU A 282 -13.90 -5.79 6.81
C GLU A 282 -12.43 -5.60 7.19
N LEU A 283 -11.60 -6.66 7.10
CA LEU A 283 -10.17 -6.59 7.36
C LEU A 283 -9.48 -5.53 6.50
N LEU A 284 -9.69 -5.58 5.18
CA LEU A 284 -8.99 -4.69 4.24
C LEU A 284 -9.57 -3.27 4.26
N ALA A 285 -10.87 -3.10 4.48
CA ALA A 285 -11.46 -1.78 4.74
C ALA A 285 -10.87 -1.15 6.01
N THR A 286 -10.67 -1.95 7.07
CA THR A 286 -10.00 -1.51 8.29
C THR A 286 -8.54 -1.12 8.05
N VAL A 287 -7.83 -1.76 7.11
CA VAL A 287 -6.49 -1.31 6.72
C VAL A 287 -6.49 0.13 6.23
N ILE A 288 -7.44 0.51 5.38
CA ILE A 288 -7.52 1.87 4.84
C ILE A 288 -7.66 2.88 5.99
N ALA A 289 -8.53 2.60 6.97
CA ALA A 289 -8.66 3.43 8.17
C ALA A 289 -7.35 3.47 9.00
N ASN A 290 -6.70 2.33 9.22
CA ASN A 290 -5.42 2.29 9.96
C ASN A 290 -4.33 3.12 9.27
N LEU A 291 -4.23 3.08 7.94
CA LEU A 291 -3.22 3.86 7.21
C LEU A 291 -3.42 5.36 7.45
N VAL A 292 -4.67 5.84 7.39
CA VAL A 292 -5.02 7.24 7.65
C VAL A 292 -4.77 7.60 9.12
N GLU A 293 -5.16 6.75 10.07
CA GLU A 293 -4.92 6.98 11.50
C GLU A 293 -3.42 7.04 11.82
N GLY A 294 -2.63 6.12 11.25
CA GLY A 294 -1.18 6.11 11.38
C GLY A 294 -0.51 7.35 10.79
N GLU A 295 -1.05 7.90 9.69
CA GLU A 295 -0.58 9.17 9.13
C GLU A 295 -0.96 10.35 10.03
N PHE A 296 -2.17 10.36 10.57
CA PHE A 296 -2.60 11.39 11.51
C PHE A 296 -1.74 11.41 12.78
N MET A 297 -1.40 10.23 13.31
CA MET A 297 -0.47 10.09 14.43
C MET A 297 0.91 10.69 14.08
N GLN A 298 1.41 10.46 12.87
CA GLN A 298 2.68 11.04 12.43
C GLN A 298 2.63 12.58 12.38
N LEU A 299 1.53 13.16 11.88
CA LEU A 299 1.33 14.60 11.84
C LEU A 299 1.24 15.23 13.25
N HIS A 300 0.57 14.54 14.17
CA HIS A 300 0.27 15.00 15.55
C HIS A 300 1.40 14.80 16.56
N ASN A 301 2.56 14.26 16.14
CA ASN A 301 3.81 14.23 16.92
C ASN A 301 4.36 15.63 17.30
N GLY A 302 3.54 16.68 17.37
CA GLY A 302 3.92 17.98 17.91
C GLY A 302 2.77 18.89 18.36
N THR A 303 1.55 18.37 18.58
CA THR A 303 0.44 19.18 19.13
C THR A 303 0.16 18.90 20.61
N GLU A 304 0.49 17.70 21.09
CA GLU A 304 0.52 17.41 22.52
C GLU A 304 1.98 17.49 22.97
N THR A 305 2.24 18.31 23.98
CA THR A 305 3.57 18.43 24.59
C THR A 305 3.99 17.04 25.07
N ILE A 306 4.86 16.36 24.32
CA ILE A 306 5.50 15.16 24.84
C ILE A 306 6.30 15.65 26.06
N SER A 307 6.20 14.93 27.17
CA SER A 307 7.00 15.22 28.36
C SER A 307 8.47 15.44 27.95
N GLU A 308 9.13 16.48 28.50
CA GLU A 308 10.56 16.72 28.26
C GLU A 308 11.42 15.51 28.70
N LYS A 309 10.87 14.70 29.61
CA LYS A 309 11.45 13.43 30.04
C LYS A 309 10.90 12.26 29.25
N TYR A 310 11.78 11.33 28.93
CA TYR A 310 11.41 10.05 28.34
C TYR A 310 10.29 9.36 29.14
N SER A 311 9.37 8.76 28.41
CA SER A 311 8.31 7.90 28.96
C SER A 311 8.12 6.68 28.06
N PRO A 312 7.88 5.48 28.63
CA PRO A 312 7.52 4.29 27.86
C PRO A 312 6.35 4.53 26.89
N ALA A 313 5.44 5.44 27.22
CA ALA A 313 4.31 5.82 26.36
C ALA A 313 4.74 6.37 24.99
N ALA A 314 5.87 7.07 24.90
CA ALA A 314 6.40 7.56 23.62
C ALA A 314 6.81 6.40 22.70
N PHE A 315 7.40 5.35 23.28
CA PHE A 315 7.79 4.15 22.52
C PHE A 315 6.55 3.32 22.12
N GLU A 316 5.56 3.19 23.00
CA GLU A 316 4.28 2.56 22.68
C GLU A 316 3.55 3.26 21.53
N TYR A 317 3.54 4.60 21.56
CA TYR A 317 2.99 5.42 20.48
C TYR A 317 3.71 5.16 19.14
N TYR A 318 5.04 5.11 19.15
CA TYR A 318 5.84 4.78 17.97
C TYR A 318 5.48 3.38 17.42
N ILE A 319 5.37 2.37 18.27
CA ILE A 319 5.00 1.01 17.86
C ILE A 319 3.57 0.97 17.29
N GLN A 320 2.62 1.69 17.92
CA GLN A 320 1.25 1.76 17.44
C GLN A 320 1.17 2.46 16.07
N LYS A 321 1.81 3.62 15.91
CA LYS A 321 1.93 4.32 14.62
C LYS A 321 2.51 3.40 13.54
N THR A 322 3.61 2.70 13.87
CA THR A 322 4.30 1.79 12.96
C THR A 322 3.43 0.59 12.59
N TYR A 323 2.64 0.07 13.54
CA TYR A 323 1.65 -0.95 13.24
C TYR A 323 0.59 -0.41 12.28
N LEU A 324 -0.02 0.74 12.56
CA LEU A 324 -1.10 1.30 11.76
C LEU A 324 -0.64 1.66 10.33
N LYS A 325 0.46 2.39 10.19
CA LYS A 325 1.00 2.88 8.92
C LYS A 325 1.67 1.79 8.06
N THR A 326 2.29 0.78 8.68
CA THR A 326 3.09 -0.22 7.94
C THR A 326 2.59 -1.65 8.14
N ALA A 327 2.55 -2.14 9.38
CA ALA A 327 2.33 -3.57 9.63
C ALA A 327 0.86 -4.02 9.45
N SER A 328 -0.11 -3.10 9.53
CA SER A 328 -1.54 -3.40 9.47
C SER A 328 -1.97 -3.97 8.12
N LEU A 329 -1.43 -3.43 7.02
CA LEU A 329 -1.68 -3.92 5.67
C LEU A 329 -1.13 -5.33 5.47
N ILE A 330 0.08 -5.60 5.95
CA ILE A 330 0.73 -6.92 5.82
C ILE A 330 -0.01 -7.95 6.68
N SER A 331 -0.25 -7.64 7.96
CA SER A 331 -0.89 -8.57 8.91
C SER A 331 -2.29 -8.97 8.47
N LYS A 332 -3.13 -8.00 8.08
CA LYS A 332 -4.51 -8.26 7.66
C LYS A 332 -4.56 -8.93 6.29
N SER A 333 -3.64 -8.63 5.37
CA SER A 333 -3.55 -9.35 4.09
C SER A 333 -3.10 -10.80 4.27
N CYS A 334 -2.16 -11.10 5.17
CA CYS A 334 -1.79 -12.48 5.50
C CYS A 334 -2.98 -13.27 6.08
N ARG A 335 -3.70 -12.66 7.03
CA ARG A 335 -4.93 -13.25 7.61
C ARG A 335 -5.98 -13.52 6.53
N ALA A 336 -6.24 -12.53 5.68
CA ALA A 336 -7.18 -12.65 4.58
C ALA A 336 -6.77 -13.76 3.58
N ALA A 337 -5.48 -13.92 3.30
CA ALA A 337 -5.00 -15.00 2.43
C ALA A 337 -5.34 -16.39 3.00
N ALA A 338 -5.18 -16.58 4.31
CA ALA A 338 -5.53 -17.83 4.99
C ALA A 338 -7.05 -18.08 5.00
N LEU A 339 -7.86 -17.03 5.24
CA LEU A 339 -9.32 -17.11 5.21
C LEU A 339 -9.87 -17.48 3.82
N LEU A 340 -9.38 -16.82 2.77
CA LEU A 340 -9.75 -17.14 1.38
C LEU A 340 -9.31 -18.54 0.96
N GLY A 341 -8.24 -19.06 1.58
CA GLY A 341 -7.79 -20.43 1.47
C GLY A 341 -8.61 -21.44 2.30
N GLY A 342 -9.63 -20.98 3.02
CA GLY A 342 -10.52 -21.76 3.86
C GLY A 342 -9.89 -22.38 5.11
N SER A 343 -8.77 -21.82 5.57
CA SER A 343 -8.05 -22.32 6.75
C SER A 343 -8.84 -22.10 8.04
N THR A 344 -8.54 -22.87 9.08
CA THR A 344 -9.12 -22.66 10.42
C THR A 344 -8.74 -21.29 10.99
N LYS A 345 -9.50 -20.83 12.00
CA LYS A 345 -9.23 -19.59 12.71
C LYS A 345 -7.81 -19.55 13.30
N GLU A 346 -7.35 -20.66 13.88
CA GLU A 346 -6.00 -20.77 14.43
C GLU A 346 -4.92 -20.48 13.38
N VAL A 347 -5.05 -21.06 12.18
CA VAL A 347 -4.13 -20.82 11.06
C VAL A 347 -4.22 -19.36 10.57
N ALA A 348 -5.43 -18.79 10.51
CA ALA A 348 -5.62 -17.40 10.13
C ALA A 348 -5.00 -16.42 11.14
N ASP A 349 -5.11 -16.70 12.44
CA ASP A 349 -4.55 -15.88 13.51
C ASP A 349 -2.99 -16.01 13.55
N ALA A 350 -2.45 -17.20 13.28
CA ALA A 350 -1.02 -17.40 13.05
C ALA A 350 -0.50 -16.58 11.85
N ALA A 351 -1.22 -16.60 10.72
CA ALA A 351 -0.89 -15.79 9.54
C ALA A 351 -0.91 -14.28 9.83
N TYR A 352 -1.87 -13.82 10.64
CA TYR A 352 -1.92 -12.44 11.12
C TYR A 352 -0.70 -12.06 11.95
N LEU A 353 -0.34 -12.91 12.94
CA LEU A 353 0.81 -12.68 13.80
C LEU A 353 2.12 -12.65 13.01
N TYR A 354 2.28 -13.52 12.02
CA TYR A 354 3.40 -13.46 11.09
C TYR A 354 3.50 -12.09 10.42
N GLY A 355 2.44 -11.66 9.73
CA GLY A 355 2.46 -10.40 8.99
C GLY A 355 2.62 -9.17 9.88
N LYS A 356 2.06 -9.19 11.10
CA LYS A 356 2.22 -8.12 12.10
C LYS A 356 3.68 -7.98 12.50
N ASN A 357 4.28 -9.08 12.95
CA ASN A 357 5.65 -9.06 13.43
C ASN A 357 6.64 -8.79 12.29
N LEU A 358 6.38 -9.31 11.08
CA LEU A 358 7.15 -9.01 9.88
C LEU A 358 7.15 -7.51 9.58
N GLY A 359 5.96 -6.89 9.53
CA GLY A 359 5.84 -5.46 9.22
C GLY A 359 6.53 -4.55 10.24
N LEU A 360 6.44 -4.88 11.53
CA LEU A 360 7.14 -4.16 12.60
C LEU A 360 8.67 -4.31 12.46
N SER A 361 9.15 -5.53 12.24
CA SER A 361 10.59 -5.80 12.03
C SER A 361 11.12 -5.04 10.81
N PHE A 362 10.39 -5.04 9.69
CA PHE A 362 10.78 -4.32 8.48
C PHE A 362 10.93 -2.82 8.73
N GLN A 363 9.97 -2.18 9.40
CA GLN A 363 10.06 -0.73 9.66
C GLN A 363 11.24 -0.40 10.59
N LEU A 364 11.47 -1.17 11.64
CA LEU A 364 12.62 -0.96 12.53
C LEU A 364 13.95 -1.05 11.79
N VAL A 365 14.06 -1.94 10.80
CA VAL A 365 15.23 -2.01 9.93
C VAL A 365 15.32 -0.79 9.02
N ASP A 366 14.21 -0.30 8.43
CA ASP A 366 14.23 0.94 7.64
C ASP A 366 14.75 2.11 8.48
N ASP A 367 14.24 2.26 9.70
CA ASP A 367 14.66 3.30 10.64
C ASP A 367 16.16 3.17 10.99
N LEU A 368 16.71 1.95 11.10
CA LEU A 368 18.14 1.72 11.32
C LEU A 368 19.00 2.08 10.09
N LEU A 369 18.49 1.85 8.88
CA LEU A 369 19.20 2.15 7.64
C LEU A 369 19.38 3.66 7.41
N ASP A 370 18.47 4.50 7.94
CA ASP A 370 18.60 5.98 7.87
C ASP A 370 19.85 6.51 8.59
N TYR A 371 20.41 5.73 9.53
CA TYR A 371 21.60 6.10 10.33
C TYR A 371 22.88 5.39 9.89
N THR A 372 22.78 4.23 9.25
CA THR A 372 23.93 3.34 9.00
C THR A 372 24.46 3.39 7.57
N ILE A 373 23.66 3.88 6.62
CA ILE A 373 24.02 3.89 5.20
C ILE A 373 24.38 5.31 4.73
N THR A 374 25.46 5.41 3.96
CA THR A 374 25.88 6.69 3.36
C THR A 374 24.89 7.13 2.28
N SER A 375 24.69 8.45 2.15
CA SER A 375 23.67 9.09 1.28
C SER A 375 23.63 8.61 -0.18
N GLY A 376 24.75 8.09 -0.72
CA GLY A 376 24.82 7.56 -2.09
C GLY A 376 24.16 6.19 -2.30
N GLU A 377 24.01 5.37 -1.25
CA GLU A 377 23.51 4.01 -1.36
C GLU A 377 21.99 3.90 -1.13
N LEU A 378 21.41 4.73 -0.27
CA LEU A 378 19.99 4.64 0.11
C LEU A 378 19.04 5.27 -0.92
N GLY A 379 19.54 6.10 -1.85
CA GLY A 379 18.71 6.85 -2.79
C GLY A 379 17.89 7.99 -2.14
N LYS A 380 18.16 8.28 -0.86
CA LYS A 380 17.68 9.42 -0.09
C LYS A 380 18.88 10.06 0.63
N PRO A 381 18.86 11.37 0.91
CA PRO A 381 19.90 11.99 1.74
C PRO A 381 19.93 11.33 3.12
N ALA A 382 21.12 11.10 3.68
CA ALA A 382 21.25 10.61 5.06
C ALA A 382 20.57 11.59 6.04
N GLN A 383 20.07 11.04 7.16
CA GLN A 383 19.33 11.78 8.20
C GLN A 383 17.96 12.30 7.70
N ALA A 384 17.30 11.56 6.81
CA ALA A 384 16.04 12.02 6.23
C ALA A 384 14.95 12.11 7.30
N ASP A 385 14.89 11.15 8.22
CA ASP A 385 13.83 11.11 9.23
C ASP A 385 13.94 12.28 10.22
N LEU A 386 15.17 12.59 10.68
CA LEU A 386 15.41 13.73 11.56
C LEU A 386 15.07 15.06 10.89
N LYS A 387 15.42 15.23 9.60
CA LYS A 387 15.08 16.44 8.82
C LYS A 387 13.57 16.60 8.59
N LEU A 388 12.83 15.49 8.59
CA LEU A 388 11.37 15.49 8.55
C LEU A 388 10.74 15.66 9.95
N GLY A 389 11.54 15.84 10.99
CA GLY A 389 11.08 16.04 12.35
C GLY A 389 10.61 14.76 13.05
N LEU A 390 11.05 13.59 12.57
CA LEU A 390 10.57 12.29 13.05
C LEU A 390 11.55 11.69 14.08
N ALA A 391 11.03 11.39 15.28
CA ALA A 391 11.73 10.59 16.28
C ALA A 391 11.41 9.10 16.08
N THR A 392 12.32 8.37 15.43
CA THR A 392 12.21 6.92 15.19
C THR A 392 12.85 6.10 16.31
N ALA A 393 12.76 4.77 16.25
CA ALA A 393 13.23 3.88 17.33
C ALA A 393 14.68 4.16 17.81
N PRO A 394 15.68 4.43 16.93
CA PRO A 394 17.03 4.77 17.37
C PRO A 394 17.07 6.00 18.28
N VAL A 395 16.31 7.05 17.93
CA VAL A 395 16.22 8.30 18.70
C VAL A 395 15.52 8.05 20.03
N LEU A 396 14.41 7.31 20.02
CA LEU A 396 13.63 7.04 21.22
C LEU A 396 14.40 6.22 22.24
N PHE A 397 15.22 5.26 21.79
CA PHE A 397 16.13 4.54 22.69
C PHE A 397 17.31 5.39 23.16
N ALA A 398 17.84 6.27 22.31
CA ALA A 398 18.89 7.21 22.70
C ALA A 398 18.39 8.21 23.76
N TRP A 399 17.11 8.60 23.69
CA TRP A 399 16.48 9.51 24.65
C TRP A 399 16.41 8.94 26.07
N GLU A 400 16.44 7.61 26.23
CA GLU A 400 16.58 6.98 27.55
C GLU A 400 17.94 7.29 28.21
N GLN A 401 18.96 7.65 27.42
CA GLN A 401 20.31 7.96 27.92
C GLN A 401 20.63 9.46 27.89
N TYR A 402 20.07 10.18 26.93
CA TYR A 402 20.32 11.60 26.69
C TYR A 402 19.01 12.39 26.82
N GLU A 403 18.74 12.89 28.02
CA GLU A 403 17.51 13.68 28.29
C GLU A 403 17.43 14.94 27.42
N GLU A 404 18.57 15.46 26.93
CA GLU A 404 18.61 16.61 26.03
C GLU A 404 17.90 16.39 24.68
N LEU A 405 17.65 15.13 24.30
CA LEU A 405 16.84 14.80 23.12
C LEU A 405 15.38 15.18 23.28
N GLY A 406 14.83 15.22 24.50
CA GLY A 406 13.42 15.49 24.75
C GLY A 406 12.96 16.85 24.19
N PRO A 407 13.63 17.96 24.56
CA PRO A 407 13.36 19.27 23.97
C PRO A 407 13.50 19.31 22.45
N MET A 408 14.47 18.59 21.86
CA MET A 408 14.68 18.51 20.41
C MET A 408 13.53 17.78 19.70
N ILE A 409 13.09 16.65 20.27
CA ILE A 409 11.94 15.86 19.78
C ILE A 409 10.68 16.73 19.80
N ASN A 410 10.43 17.45 20.90
CA ASN A 410 9.25 18.29 21.07
C ASN A 410 9.13 19.40 20.03
N ARG A 411 10.26 19.98 19.63
CA ARG A 411 10.31 20.99 18.56
C ARG A 411 10.61 20.41 17.18
N LYS A 412 10.49 19.08 17.02
CA LYS A 412 10.69 18.37 15.75
C LYS A 412 12.04 18.66 15.08
N PHE A 413 13.11 18.78 15.89
CA PHE A 413 14.47 19.08 15.42
C PHE A 413 14.55 20.34 14.54
N SER A 414 13.71 21.35 14.80
CA SER A 414 13.59 22.53 13.94
C SER A 414 14.63 23.62 14.20
N GLU A 415 15.39 23.55 15.30
CA GLU A 415 16.45 24.53 15.58
C GLU A 415 17.77 24.17 14.87
N GLU A 416 18.57 25.20 14.58
CA GLU A 416 19.88 25.02 13.93
C GLU A 416 20.81 24.13 14.78
N GLY A 417 21.31 23.06 14.17
CA GLY A 417 22.19 22.09 14.82
C GLY A 417 21.48 20.95 15.56
N ASP A 418 20.14 20.94 15.64
CA ASP A 418 19.39 19.88 16.33
C ASP A 418 19.62 18.52 15.67
N VAL A 419 19.53 18.45 14.33
CA VAL A 419 19.70 17.22 13.57
C VAL A 419 21.09 16.64 13.80
N GLU A 420 22.13 17.47 13.76
CA GLU A 420 23.52 17.07 13.94
C GLU A 420 23.79 16.58 15.37
N LYS A 421 23.26 17.29 16.38
CA LYS A 421 23.38 16.90 17.79
C LYS A 421 22.63 15.61 18.08
N ALA A 422 21.39 15.49 17.63
CA ALA A 422 20.57 14.30 17.82
C ALA A 422 21.22 13.08 17.14
N TRP A 423 21.73 13.25 15.92
CA TRP A 423 22.46 12.19 15.23
C TRP A 423 23.71 11.75 16.01
N ALA A 424 24.50 12.69 16.54
CA ALA A 424 25.68 12.38 17.33
C ALA A 424 25.34 11.64 18.65
N MET A 425 24.24 12.03 19.32
CA MET A 425 23.72 11.35 20.51
C MET A 425 23.27 9.92 20.19
N VAL A 426 22.53 9.72 19.09
CA VAL A 426 22.13 8.37 18.64
C VAL A 426 23.37 7.49 18.40
N GLN A 427 24.37 8.01 17.69
CA GLN A 427 25.62 7.28 17.41
C GLN A 427 26.45 6.96 18.66
N SER A 428 26.36 7.80 19.70
CA SER A 428 27.08 7.62 20.97
C SER A 428 26.30 6.77 21.98
N SER A 429 25.00 6.55 21.74
CA SER A 429 24.10 5.74 22.57
C SER A 429 24.11 4.26 22.17
N ASN A 430 23.35 3.44 22.91
CA ASN A 430 23.00 2.08 22.47
C ASN A 430 21.70 2.01 21.62
N GLY A 431 21.18 3.14 21.14
CA GLY A 431 19.89 3.22 20.46
C GLY A 431 19.83 2.42 19.15
N LEU A 432 20.91 2.41 18.38
CA LEU A 432 21.00 1.59 17.17
C LEU A 432 21.02 0.09 17.49
N GLU A 433 21.74 -0.31 18.53
CA GLU A 433 21.82 -1.72 18.94
C GLU A 433 20.47 -2.22 19.44
N ARG A 434 19.81 -1.47 20.33
CA ARG A 434 18.48 -1.83 20.82
C ARG A 434 17.42 -1.86 19.73
N THR A 435 17.53 -0.99 18.73
CA THR A 435 16.66 -1.03 17.54
C THR A 435 16.86 -2.33 16.76
N ARG A 436 18.11 -2.76 16.56
CA ARG A 436 18.46 -4.03 15.92
C ARG A 436 17.91 -5.22 16.71
N GLU A 437 18.17 -5.29 18.01
CA GLU A 437 17.67 -6.36 18.90
C GLU A 437 16.13 -6.45 18.86
N LEU A 438 15.44 -5.31 18.86
CA LEU A 438 13.99 -5.26 18.76
C LEU A 438 13.49 -5.78 17.40
N ALA A 439 14.15 -5.38 16.30
CA ALA A 439 13.83 -5.86 14.96
C ALA A 439 14.01 -7.39 14.85
N GLU A 440 15.09 -7.93 15.42
CA GLU A 440 15.37 -9.37 15.50
C GLU A 440 14.31 -10.11 16.32
N SER A 441 13.92 -9.54 17.46
CA SER A 441 12.84 -10.09 18.30
C SER A 441 11.52 -10.21 17.53
N PHE A 442 11.14 -9.18 16.76
CA PHE A 442 9.96 -9.25 15.91
C PHE A 442 10.13 -10.26 14.76
N SER A 443 11.29 -10.33 14.11
CA SER A 443 11.55 -11.34 13.07
C SER A 443 11.39 -12.78 13.61
N ARG A 444 11.95 -13.06 14.78
CA ARG A 444 11.80 -14.35 15.47
C ARG A 444 10.34 -14.66 15.80
N LYS A 445 9.59 -13.69 16.34
CA LYS A 445 8.15 -13.84 16.62
C LYS A 445 7.34 -14.12 15.35
N ALA A 446 7.73 -13.55 14.21
CA ALA A 446 7.08 -13.85 12.94
C ALA A 446 7.29 -15.33 12.55
N ILE A 447 8.54 -15.82 12.60
CA ILE A 447 8.89 -17.21 12.29
C ILE A 447 8.17 -18.19 13.24
N GLU A 448 8.18 -17.89 14.54
CA GLU A 448 7.51 -18.70 15.56
C GLU A 448 6.00 -18.82 15.31
N ALA A 449 5.36 -17.73 14.88
CA ALA A 449 3.91 -17.72 14.62
C ALA A 449 3.48 -18.72 13.53
N ILE A 450 4.34 -19.01 12.55
CA ILE A 450 4.02 -19.95 11.44
C ILE A 450 4.57 -21.35 11.65
N SER A 451 5.12 -21.64 12.83
CA SER A 451 5.63 -22.99 13.17
C SER A 451 4.55 -24.08 13.11
N ILE A 452 3.28 -23.69 13.23
CA ILE A 452 2.12 -24.60 13.12
C ILE A 452 1.78 -24.99 11.67
N PHE A 453 2.34 -24.31 10.67
CA PHE A 453 2.08 -24.64 9.26
C PHE A 453 2.86 -25.90 8.86
N PRO A 454 2.31 -26.78 8.01
CA PRO A 454 3.06 -27.90 7.45
C PRO A 454 4.34 -27.45 6.73
N ASP A 455 5.36 -28.32 6.74
CA ASP A 455 6.60 -28.10 5.99
C ASP A 455 6.30 -27.90 4.50
N SER A 456 6.79 -26.80 3.93
CA SER A 456 6.66 -26.48 2.51
C SER A 456 7.70 -25.45 2.08
N GLU A 457 8.04 -25.42 0.79
CA GLU A 457 8.92 -24.39 0.23
C GLU A 457 8.36 -22.98 0.50
N ALA A 458 7.04 -22.81 0.47
CA ALA A 458 6.38 -21.53 0.75
C ALA A 458 6.55 -21.09 2.21
N ARG A 459 6.44 -22.00 3.19
CA ARG A 459 6.73 -21.70 4.60
C ARG A 459 8.19 -21.29 4.77
N GLU A 460 9.12 -22.06 4.18
CA GLU A 460 10.54 -21.72 4.22
C GLU A 460 10.81 -20.36 3.56
N GLY A 461 10.14 -20.05 2.45
CA GLY A 461 10.21 -18.74 1.80
C GLY A 461 9.78 -17.59 2.71
N LEU A 462 8.70 -17.77 3.49
CA LEU A 462 8.26 -16.80 4.49
C LEU A 462 9.29 -16.63 5.62
N GLU A 463 9.89 -17.72 6.10
CA GLU A 463 10.96 -17.68 7.11
C GLU A 463 12.19 -16.95 6.58
N GLN A 464 12.57 -17.22 5.32
CA GLN A 464 13.69 -16.55 4.66
C GLN A 464 13.45 -15.05 4.49
N ILE A 465 12.23 -14.62 4.15
CA ILE A 465 11.89 -13.19 4.07
C ILE A 465 12.07 -12.53 5.44
N ALA A 466 11.60 -13.16 6.53
CA ALA A 466 11.75 -12.63 7.88
C ALA A 466 13.23 -12.52 8.30
N ARG A 467 14.06 -13.52 7.97
CA ARG A 467 15.51 -13.50 8.27
C ARG A 467 16.27 -12.49 7.42
N LYS A 468 16.07 -12.49 6.10
CA LYS A 468 16.77 -11.59 5.15
C LYS A 468 16.35 -10.13 5.33
N GLY A 469 15.15 -9.88 5.88
CA GLY A 469 14.70 -8.52 6.24
C GLY A 469 15.67 -7.80 7.18
N LEU A 470 16.37 -8.52 8.06
CA LEU A 470 17.31 -7.97 9.04
C LEU A 470 18.64 -7.51 8.43
N THR A 471 19.08 -8.15 7.34
CA THR A 471 20.40 -7.92 6.72
C THR A 471 20.31 -7.13 5.42
N ARG A 472 19.14 -6.57 5.10
CA ARG A 472 18.93 -5.81 3.87
C ARG A 472 19.74 -4.52 3.88
N LYS A 473 20.29 -4.18 2.71
CA LYS A 473 21.09 -2.96 2.49
C LYS A 473 20.31 -1.84 1.79
N LYS A 474 19.11 -2.11 1.30
CA LYS A 474 18.18 -1.18 0.63
C LYS A 474 16.77 -1.72 0.68
#